data_AF-A0A109W4W3-F1
#
_entry.id   AF-A0A109W4W3-F1
#
_cell.length_a   1.000
_cell.length_b   1.000
_cell.length_c   1.000
_cell.angle_alpha   90.00
_cell.angle_beta   90.00
_cell.angle_gamma   90.00
#
_symmetry.space_group_name_H-M   'P 1'
#
loop_
_entity.id
_entity.type
_entity.pdbx_description
1 polymer ?
#
loop_
_entity_poly.entity_id
_entity_poly.type
_entity_poly.pdbx_seq_one_letter_code
_entity_poly.pdbx_strand_id
1 'polypeptide(L)'
;MSSSSPSARRSRPQFAPPDAASPDFSCSHFTDLAEKLQQAAQALLVFAAKEQPEPAQRDTAAAASPKAAGPAGEVPHELRCYRVPSYMLKYEEETLAAHKAEDLSGLLDKVHDDLYVTAYLMEHFEDGEDIDGFTVQLIGDRLQTSVHVLSKVCSVLADFRPAEAPLTA
;
A
#
# COMPACT_ATOMS: atom_id res chain seq x y z
N MET A 1 -31.28 -55.90 27.23
CA MET A 1 -30.53 -54.75 27.76
C MET A 1 -30.68 -53.64 26.74
N SER A 2 -31.59 -52.70 26.97
CA SER A 2 -31.93 -51.63 26.02
C SER A 2 -31.33 -50.33 26.53
N SER A 3 -30.29 -49.84 25.87
CA SER A 3 -29.60 -48.60 26.23
C SER A 3 -30.41 -47.39 25.71
N SER A 4 -31.06 -46.65 26.61
CA SER A 4 -31.57 -45.30 26.33
C SER A 4 -30.46 -44.28 26.55
N SER A 5 -30.12 -43.51 25.51
CA SER A 5 -29.21 -42.36 25.61
C SER A 5 -29.95 -41.12 26.16
N PRO A 6 -29.35 -40.31 27.05
CA PRO A 6 -30.01 -39.14 27.63
C PRO A 6 -29.80 -37.88 26.76
N SER A 7 -30.89 -37.14 26.52
CA SER A 7 -30.87 -35.81 25.89
C SER A 7 -30.18 -34.79 26.78
N ALA A 8 -29.05 -34.23 26.33
CA ALA A 8 -28.40 -33.10 26.95
C ALA A 8 -29.07 -31.78 26.52
N ARG A 9 -29.95 -31.23 27.35
CA ARG A 9 -30.42 -29.83 27.24
C ARG A 9 -29.28 -28.91 27.70
N ARG A 10 -28.62 -28.20 26.76
CA ARG A 10 -27.73 -27.09 27.09
C ARG A 10 -28.55 -25.82 27.34
N SER A 11 -28.35 -25.22 28.51
CA SER A 11 -28.91 -23.95 28.93
C SER A 11 -28.31 -22.80 28.12
N ARG A 12 -29.15 -21.94 27.53
CA ARG A 12 -28.76 -20.70 26.84
C ARG A 12 -28.60 -19.58 27.87
N PRO A 13 -27.46 -18.88 27.97
CA PRO A 13 -27.39 -17.65 28.75
C PRO A 13 -28.13 -16.52 28.01
N GLN A 14 -29.02 -15.81 28.70
CA GLN A 14 -29.62 -14.58 28.20
C GLN A 14 -28.61 -13.45 28.36
N PHE A 15 -28.22 -12.82 27.26
CA PHE A 15 -27.41 -11.61 27.25
C PHE A 15 -28.34 -10.41 27.09
N ALA A 16 -28.37 -9.53 28.09
CA ALA A 16 -29.02 -8.22 27.98
C ALA A 16 -28.07 -7.23 27.28
N PRO A 17 -28.54 -6.32 26.42
CA PRO A 17 -27.69 -5.32 25.79
C PRO A 17 -27.36 -4.19 26.78
N PRO A 18 -26.12 -3.67 26.79
CA PRO A 18 -25.81 -2.44 27.52
C PRO A 18 -26.30 -1.23 26.73
N ASP A 19 -26.96 -0.29 27.42
CA ASP A 19 -27.21 1.07 26.94
C ASP A 19 -25.86 1.74 26.62
N ALA A 20 -25.50 1.81 25.34
CA ALA A 20 -24.39 2.59 24.86
C ALA A 20 -24.90 3.98 24.49
N ALA A 21 -24.71 4.94 25.40
CA ALA A 21 -24.76 6.35 25.05
C ALA A 21 -23.75 6.61 23.93
N SER A 22 -24.24 6.95 22.74
CA SER A 22 -23.42 7.36 21.61
C SER A 22 -22.67 8.65 21.98
N PRO A 23 -21.36 8.74 21.76
CA PRO A 23 -20.66 10.01 21.89
C PRO A 23 -21.04 10.89 20.70
N ASP A 24 -21.53 12.10 20.99
CA ASP A 24 -21.76 13.14 19.98
C ASP A 24 -20.41 13.53 19.35
N PHE A 25 -20.07 12.89 18.23
CA PHE A 25 -18.96 13.31 17.39
C PHE A 25 -19.33 14.65 16.74
N SER A 26 -18.92 15.74 17.39
CA SER A 26 -19.14 17.09 16.87
C SER A 26 -18.47 17.26 15.50
N CYS A 27 -19.28 17.56 14.48
CA CYS A 27 -18.85 17.74 13.09
C CYS A 27 -17.81 18.85 12.89
N SER A 28 -17.54 19.67 13.91
CA SER A 28 -16.50 20.71 13.91
C SER A 28 -15.09 20.15 13.69
N HIS A 29 -14.82 18.92 14.15
CA HIS A 29 -13.50 18.30 13.95
C HIS A 29 -13.25 17.89 12.50
N PHE A 30 -14.31 17.56 11.75
CA PHE A 30 -14.21 17.23 10.32
C PHE A 30 -14.05 18.47 9.46
N THR A 31 -14.67 19.59 9.84
CA THR A 31 -14.49 20.87 9.15
C THR A 31 -13.06 21.39 9.29
N ASP A 32 -12.48 21.31 10.50
CA ASP A 32 -11.09 21.73 10.75
C ASP A 32 -10.08 20.87 9.98
N LEU A 33 -10.35 19.56 9.84
CA LEU A 33 -9.53 18.65 9.05
C LEU A 33 -9.60 18.97 7.56
N ALA A 34 -10.81 19.21 7.04
CA ALA A 34 -11.04 19.53 5.65
C ALA A 34 -10.33 20.84 5.24
N GLU A 35 -10.36 21.86 6.11
CA GLU A 35 -9.67 23.13 5.86
C GLU A 35 -8.14 22.95 5.79
N LYS A 36 -7.57 22.16 6.70
CA LYS A 36 -6.13 21.84 6.68
C LYS A 36 -5.72 21.06 5.44
N LEU A 37 -6.55 20.12 4.99
CA LEU A 37 -6.29 19.32 3.79
C LEU A 37 -6.36 20.20 2.54
N GLN A 38 -7.31 21.13 2.49
CA GLN A 38 -7.42 22.10 1.41
C GLN A 38 -6.23 23.08 1.36
N GLN A 39 -5.74 23.55 2.52
CA GLN A 39 -4.51 24.36 2.59
C GLN A 39 -3.28 23.59 2.10
N ALA A 40 -3.13 22.33 2.50
CA ALA A 40 -2.01 21.49 2.06
C ALA A 40 -2.04 21.26 0.54
N ALA A 41 -3.22 20.99 -0.03
CA ALA A 41 -3.39 20.83 -1.47
C ALA A 41 -3.02 22.12 -2.23
N GLN A 42 -3.44 23.28 -1.74
CA GLN A 42 -3.09 24.57 -2.35
C GLN A 42 -1.59 24.87 -2.27
N ALA A 43 -0.94 24.53 -1.16
CA ALA A 43 0.52 24.69 -1.03
C ALA A 43 1.28 23.82 -2.04
N LEU A 44 0.84 22.58 -2.26
CA LEU A 44 1.42 21.68 -3.27
C LEU A 44 1.21 22.18 -4.70
N LEU A 45 0.05 22.75 -5.00
CA LEU A 45 -0.23 23.34 -6.31
C LEU A 45 0.61 24.59 -6.58
N VAL A 46 0.79 25.45 -5.57
CA VAL A 46 1.67 26.65 -5.67
C VAL A 46 3.13 26.23 -5.82
N PHE A 47 3.54 25.16 -5.14
CA PHE A 47 4.88 24.58 -5.32
C PHE A 47 5.07 24.02 -6.74
N ALA A 48 4.13 23.23 -7.25
CA ALA A 48 4.16 22.68 -8.60
C ALA A 48 4.13 23.78 -9.69
N ALA A 49 3.39 24.86 -9.46
CA ALA A 49 3.35 26.01 -10.37
C ALA A 49 4.66 26.82 -10.40
N LYS A 50 5.51 26.71 -9.36
CA LYS A 50 6.84 27.33 -9.33
C LYS A 50 7.91 26.53 -10.10
N GLU A 51 7.64 25.26 -10.41
CA GLU A 51 8.57 24.33 -11.05
C GLU A 51 8.12 23.88 -12.45
N GLN A 52 7.33 24.66 -13.17
CA GLN A 52 6.93 24.30 -14.53
C GLN A 52 7.83 24.97 -15.60
N PRO A 53 8.85 24.28 -16.15
CA PRO A 53 9.30 24.55 -17.51
C PRO A 53 8.34 23.87 -18.50
N GLU A 54 8.05 24.56 -19.60
CA GLU A 54 7.20 24.10 -20.71
C GLU A 54 7.57 22.71 -21.24
N PRO A 55 6.61 21.94 -21.78
CA PRO A 55 6.89 20.61 -22.31
C PRO A 55 7.55 20.73 -23.68
N ALA A 56 8.88 20.60 -23.73
CA ALA A 56 9.60 20.48 -24.99
C ALA A 56 9.39 19.09 -25.60
N GLN A 57 8.67 19.12 -26.72
CA GLN A 57 8.39 18.07 -27.68
C GLN A 57 9.63 17.19 -27.96
N ARG A 58 9.46 15.87 -27.80
CA ARG A 58 10.43 14.86 -28.27
C ARG A 58 10.56 15.01 -29.79
N ASP A 59 11.76 15.27 -30.29
CA ASP A 59 12.30 14.53 -31.43
C ASP A 59 13.83 14.70 -31.59
N THR A 60 14.43 13.54 -31.81
CA THR A 60 15.77 13.12 -32.25
C THR A 60 16.83 14.14 -32.73
N ALA A 61 18.06 13.83 -32.31
CA ALA A 61 19.37 13.97 -33.01
C ALA A 61 20.25 15.23 -32.79
N ALA A 62 21.34 14.98 -32.05
CA ALA A 62 22.75 15.35 -32.27
C ALA A 62 23.21 16.82 -32.49
N ALA A 63 23.94 17.29 -31.46
CA ALA A 63 25.28 17.91 -31.48
C ALA A 63 25.48 19.43 -31.75
N ALA A 64 25.93 20.09 -30.66
CA ALA A 64 26.95 21.17 -30.51
C ALA A 64 26.68 22.56 -31.15
N SER A 65 26.95 23.73 -30.54
CA SER A 65 28.09 24.12 -29.68
C SER A 65 27.79 25.45 -28.92
N PRO A 66 28.64 25.88 -27.96
CA PRO A 66 28.28 26.79 -26.87
C PRO A 66 28.68 28.27 -27.07
N LYS A 67 27.99 29.19 -26.38
CA LYS A 67 28.53 30.08 -25.30
C LYS A 67 27.86 31.47 -25.25
N ALA A 68 27.18 31.76 -24.15
CA ALA A 68 27.12 33.08 -23.52
C ALA A 68 26.93 32.89 -22.01
N ALA A 69 27.67 33.62 -21.20
CA ALA A 69 27.70 33.50 -19.74
C ALA A 69 26.33 33.83 -19.12
N GLY A 70 25.81 32.89 -18.33
CA GLY A 70 24.53 32.93 -17.63
C GLY A 70 24.61 32.19 -16.27
N PRO A 71 23.56 32.25 -15.44
CA PRO A 71 23.63 32.03 -13.99
C PRO A 71 24.02 30.58 -13.63
N ALA A 72 24.73 30.46 -12.49
CA ALA A 72 25.12 29.24 -11.77
C ALA A 72 25.25 27.97 -12.62
N GLY A 73 26.47 27.69 -13.07
CA GLY A 73 26.79 26.56 -13.92
C GLY A 73 26.16 25.26 -13.43
N GLU A 74 25.42 24.61 -14.34
CA GLU A 74 24.98 23.23 -14.22
C GLU A 74 26.17 22.36 -13.83
N VAL A 75 26.17 21.91 -12.58
CA VAL A 75 27.08 20.89 -12.10
C VAL A 75 26.77 19.63 -12.92
N PRO A 76 27.74 19.03 -13.62
CA PRO A 76 27.49 17.80 -14.38
C PRO A 76 26.93 16.75 -13.42
N HIS A 77 25.68 16.35 -13.64
CA HIS A 77 25.10 15.22 -12.94
C HIS A 77 25.80 13.95 -13.46
N GLU A 78 26.89 13.54 -12.83
CA GLU A 78 27.47 12.23 -13.04
C GLU A 78 26.50 11.18 -12.51
N LEU A 79 25.84 10.46 -13.42
CA LEU A 79 25.15 9.23 -13.07
C LEU A 79 26.18 8.20 -12.61
N ARG A 80 26.27 7.99 -11.30
CA ARG A 80 27.06 6.91 -10.71
C ARG A 80 26.20 5.66 -10.64
N CYS A 81 26.43 4.74 -11.57
CA CYS A 81 25.84 3.42 -11.51
C CYS A 81 26.65 2.57 -10.51
N TYR A 82 26.02 2.19 -9.39
CA TYR A 82 26.60 1.30 -8.41
C TYR A 82 26.11 -0.13 -8.66
N ARG A 83 27.05 -1.08 -8.74
CA ARG A 83 26.68 -2.51 -8.80
C ARG A 83 26.32 -2.97 -7.40
N VAL A 84 25.06 -3.30 -7.18
CA VAL A 84 24.59 -3.90 -5.93
C VAL A 84 25.17 -5.32 -5.82
N PRO A 85 25.87 -5.65 -4.72
CA PRO A 85 26.32 -7.02 -4.48
C PRO A 85 25.16 -8.01 -4.40
N SER A 86 25.30 -9.19 -5.03
CA SER A 86 24.22 -10.19 -5.11
C SER A 86 23.71 -10.68 -3.75
N TYR A 87 24.55 -10.67 -2.72
CA TYR A 87 24.11 -11.08 -1.38
C TYR A 87 23.08 -10.12 -0.76
N MET A 88 23.01 -8.85 -1.21
CA MET A 88 22.04 -7.88 -0.72
C MET A 88 20.63 -8.12 -1.26
N LEU A 89 20.51 -8.85 -2.38
CA LEU A 89 19.23 -9.11 -3.05
C LEU A 89 18.67 -10.51 -2.72
N LYS A 90 19.31 -11.28 -1.84
CA LYS A 90 18.89 -12.66 -1.53
C LYS A 90 17.43 -12.76 -1.09
N TYR A 91 17.00 -11.84 -0.23
CA TYR A 91 15.63 -11.83 0.27
C TYR A 91 14.62 -11.50 -0.83
N GLU A 92 14.98 -10.63 -1.76
CA GLU A 92 14.17 -10.33 -2.95
C GLU A 92 14.09 -11.55 -3.87
N GLU A 93 15.22 -12.16 -4.22
CA GLU A 93 15.31 -13.35 -5.05
C GLU A 93 14.49 -14.52 -4.47
N GLU A 94 14.59 -14.77 -3.15
CA GLU A 94 13.80 -15.80 -2.46
C GLU A 94 12.30 -15.50 -2.51
N THR A 95 11.91 -14.24 -2.34
CA THR A 95 10.50 -13.81 -2.38
C THR A 95 9.93 -13.95 -3.79
N LEU A 96 10.68 -13.53 -4.81
CA LEU A 96 10.28 -13.68 -6.22
C LEU A 96 10.17 -15.14 -6.64
N ALA A 97 11.13 -15.98 -6.23
CA ALA A 97 11.11 -17.42 -6.50
C ALA A 97 9.91 -18.11 -5.83
N ALA A 98 9.60 -17.77 -4.57
CA ALA A 98 8.46 -18.32 -3.83
C ALA A 98 7.12 -18.02 -4.50
N HIS A 99 6.98 -16.82 -5.09
CA HIS A 99 5.74 -16.37 -5.73
C HIS A 99 5.72 -16.50 -7.26
N LYS A 100 6.76 -17.07 -7.87
CA LYS A 100 6.92 -17.18 -9.33
C LYS A 100 6.68 -15.84 -10.03
N ALA A 101 7.26 -14.78 -9.48
CA ALA A 101 7.20 -13.44 -10.03
C ALA A 101 8.55 -13.09 -10.67
N GLU A 102 8.51 -12.34 -11.78
CA GLU A 102 9.71 -11.83 -12.43
C GLU A 102 10.26 -10.62 -11.68
N ASP A 103 9.36 -9.70 -11.27
CA ASP A 103 9.71 -8.46 -10.58
C ASP A 103 8.82 -8.23 -9.35
N LEU A 104 9.31 -7.45 -8.38
CA LEU A 104 8.55 -7.07 -7.17
C LEU A 104 7.31 -6.23 -7.49
N SER A 105 7.37 -5.40 -8.53
CA SER A 105 6.23 -4.62 -9.02
C SER A 105 5.10 -5.54 -9.47
N GLY A 106 5.40 -6.52 -10.32
CA GLY A 106 4.41 -7.49 -10.79
C GLY A 106 3.87 -8.37 -9.66
N LEU A 107 4.64 -8.60 -8.60
CA LEU A 107 4.14 -9.26 -7.39
C LEU A 107 3.17 -8.36 -6.62
N LEU A 108 3.47 -7.07 -6.49
CA LEU A 108 2.61 -6.09 -5.85
C LEU A 108 1.28 -5.91 -6.61
N ASP A 109 1.34 -5.86 -7.94
CA ASP A 109 0.16 -5.76 -8.80
C ASP A 109 -0.78 -6.98 -8.61
N LYS A 110 -0.22 -8.20 -8.56
CA LYS A 110 -1.01 -9.41 -8.26
C LYS A 110 -1.68 -9.35 -6.89
N VAL A 111 -0.95 -8.87 -5.87
CA VAL A 111 -1.51 -8.73 -4.52
C VAL A 111 -2.61 -7.68 -4.48
N HIS A 112 -2.43 -6.57 -5.20
CA HIS A 112 -3.45 -5.54 -5.37
C HIS A 112 -4.70 -6.13 -6.03
N ASP A 113 -4.56 -6.86 -7.13
CA ASP A 113 -5.68 -7.47 -7.85
C ASP A 113 -6.43 -8.47 -6.97
N ASP A 114 -5.71 -9.33 -6.23
CA ASP A 114 -6.31 -10.28 -5.30
C ASP A 114 -7.12 -9.57 -4.19
N LEU A 115 -6.57 -8.50 -3.61
CA LEU A 115 -7.25 -7.69 -2.59
C LEU A 115 -8.47 -6.97 -3.18
N TYR A 116 -8.33 -6.39 -4.37
CA TYR A 116 -9.39 -5.69 -5.07
C TYR A 116 -10.56 -6.62 -5.39
N VAL A 117 -10.29 -7.79 -5.96
CA VAL A 117 -11.32 -8.80 -6.26
C VAL A 117 -12.00 -9.25 -4.99
N THR A 118 -11.23 -9.48 -3.91
CA THR A 118 -11.81 -9.93 -2.64
C THR A 118 -12.71 -8.84 -2.03
N ALA A 119 -12.27 -7.58 -2.03
CA ALA A 119 -13.08 -6.46 -1.57
C ALA A 119 -14.34 -6.25 -2.42
N TYR A 120 -14.20 -6.34 -3.75
CA TYR A 120 -15.31 -6.23 -4.68
C TYR A 120 -16.36 -7.32 -4.43
N LEU A 121 -15.93 -8.57 -4.27
CA LEU A 121 -16.84 -9.67 -3.93
C LEU A 121 -17.52 -9.44 -2.59
N MET A 122 -16.78 -8.92 -1.60
CA MET A 122 -17.33 -8.60 -0.28
C MET A 122 -18.38 -7.49 -0.30
N GLU A 123 -18.19 -6.47 -1.14
CA GLU A 123 -19.12 -5.34 -1.30
C GLU A 123 -20.45 -5.75 -1.94
N HIS A 124 -20.43 -6.79 -2.78
CA HIS A 124 -21.61 -7.26 -3.52
C HIS A 124 -22.39 -8.36 -2.78
N PHE A 125 -22.01 -8.74 -1.55
CA PHE A 125 -22.89 -9.55 -0.71
C PHE A 125 -24.02 -8.67 -0.19
N GLU A 126 -25.25 -9.02 -0.53
CA GLU A 126 -26.43 -8.27 -0.08
C GLU A 126 -26.55 -8.35 1.46
N ASP A 127 -26.90 -7.22 2.08
CA ASP A 127 -27.22 -7.15 3.51
C ASP A 127 -28.43 -8.05 3.81
N GLY A 128 -28.17 -9.29 4.23
CA GLY A 128 -29.20 -10.27 4.58
C GLY A 128 -29.10 -11.63 3.87
N GLU A 129 -28.15 -11.82 2.96
CA GLU A 129 -27.83 -13.17 2.49
C GLU A 129 -27.01 -13.94 3.54
N ASP A 130 -27.46 -15.15 3.87
CA ASP A 130 -26.69 -16.08 4.69
C ASP A 130 -25.45 -16.53 3.88
N ILE A 131 -24.32 -15.85 4.09
CA ILE A 131 -23.04 -16.25 3.51
C ILE A 131 -22.65 -17.61 4.11
N ASP A 132 -22.44 -18.61 3.25
CA ASP A 132 -21.96 -19.93 3.68
C ASP A 132 -20.60 -19.82 4.39
N GLY A 133 -20.42 -20.59 5.46
CA GLY A 133 -19.18 -20.60 6.25
C GLY A 133 -17.96 -20.97 5.42
N PHE A 134 -18.14 -21.78 4.37
CA PHE A 134 -17.09 -22.08 3.40
C PHE A 134 -16.62 -20.82 2.64
N THR A 135 -17.56 -19.98 2.20
CA THR A 135 -17.25 -18.73 1.49
C THR A 135 -16.52 -17.74 2.38
N VAL A 136 -16.95 -17.60 3.64
CA VAL A 136 -16.26 -16.77 4.65
C VAL A 136 -14.82 -17.26 4.84
N GLN A 137 -14.62 -18.58 4.94
CA GLN A 137 -13.29 -19.15 5.11
C GLN A 137 -12.41 -18.94 3.89
N LEU A 138 -12.95 -19.10 2.68
CA LEU A 138 -12.22 -18.84 1.44
C LEU A 138 -11.76 -17.37 1.32
N ILE A 139 -12.63 -16.42 1.68
CA ILE A 139 -12.29 -14.99 1.74
C ILE A 139 -11.18 -14.77 2.77
N GLY A 140 -11.30 -15.36 3.96
CA GLY A 140 -10.30 -15.28 5.01
C GLY A 140 -8.92 -15.79 4.57
N ASP A 141 -8.88 -16.98 3.96
CA ASP A 141 -7.64 -17.59 3.47
C ASP A 141 -6.98 -16.75 2.36
N ARG A 142 -7.80 -16.18 1.46
CA ARG A 142 -7.33 -15.29 0.40
C ARG A 142 -6.75 -13.99 0.96
N LEU A 143 -7.48 -13.31 1.84
CA LEU A 143 -7.00 -12.09 2.50
C LEU A 143 -5.72 -12.35 3.30
N GLN A 144 -5.68 -13.44 4.06
CA GLN A 144 -4.49 -13.81 4.83
C GLN A 144 -3.27 -14.01 3.93
N THR A 145 -3.46 -14.68 2.80
CA THR A 145 -2.38 -14.90 1.83
C THR A 145 -1.91 -13.57 1.25
N SER A 146 -2.82 -12.75 0.71
CA SER A 146 -2.47 -11.46 0.09
C SER A 146 -1.79 -10.50 1.06
N VAL A 147 -2.26 -10.41 2.31
CA VAL A 147 -1.63 -9.59 3.36
C VAL A 147 -0.26 -10.12 3.75
N HIS A 148 -0.07 -11.45 3.81
CA HIS A 148 1.24 -12.03 4.09
C HIS A 148 2.27 -11.68 3.01
N VAL A 149 1.88 -11.81 1.74
CA VAL A 149 2.74 -11.44 0.61
C VAL A 149 3.04 -9.95 0.60
N LEU A 150 2.03 -9.10 0.83
CA LEU A 150 2.21 -7.66 0.96
C LEU A 150 3.23 -7.31 2.05
N SER A 151 3.10 -7.93 3.23
CA SER A 151 4.03 -7.72 4.34
C SER A 151 5.45 -8.10 3.94
N LYS A 152 5.66 -9.20 3.21
CA LYS A 152 6.99 -9.63 2.76
C LYS A 152 7.60 -8.64 1.76
N VAL A 153 6.83 -8.21 0.76
CA VAL A 153 7.28 -7.23 -0.22
C VAL A 153 7.62 -5.89 0.45
N CYS A 154 6.76 -5.43 1.36
CA CYS A 154 7.02 -4.21 2.13
C CYS A 154 8.25 -4.33 3.04
N SER A 155 8.53 -5.50 3.62
CA SER A 155 9.76 -5.71 4.38
C SER A 155 11.00 -5.60 3.50
N VAL A 156 10.98 -6.22 2.31
CA VAL A 156 12.08 -6.11 1.34
C VAL A 156 12.31 -4.66 0.96
N LEU A 157 11.24 -3.90 0.68
CA LEU A 157 11.34 -2.47 0.32
C LEU A 157 11.78 -1.58 1.49
N ALA A 158 11.35 -1.86 2.72
CA ALA A 158 11.67 -1.04 3.90
C ALA A 158 13.13 -1.22 4.38
N ASP A 159 13.74 -2.38 4.13
CA ASP A 159 15.16 -2.61 4.43
C ASP A 159 16.10 -1.79 3.52
N PHE A 160 15.59 -1.21 2.42
CA PHE A 160 16.28 -0.18 1.64
C PHE A 160 16.17 1.20 2.33
N ARG A 161 16.69 1.35 3.55
CA ARG A 161 16.89 2.70 4.10
C ARG A 161 18.01 3.41 3.32
N PRO A 162 17.79 4.63 2.80
CA PRO A 162 18.87 5.39 2.16
C PRO A 162 19.98 5.64 3.18
N ALA A 163 21.24 5.49 2.76
CA ALA A 163 22.39 5.78 3.60
C ALA A 163 22.28 7.23 4.12
N GLU A 164 22.18 7.40 5.43
CA GLU A 164 22.37 8.72 6.04
C GLU A 164 23.73 9.25 5.57
N ALA A 165 23.76 10.48 5.06
CA ALA A 165 24.99 11.12 4.65
C ALA A 165 26.00 11.08 5.80
N PRO A 166 27.29 10.80 5.54
CA PRO A 166 28.28 10.76 6.60
C PRO A 166 28.28 12.11 7.32
N LEU A 167 28.10 12.07 8.64
CA LEU A 167 28.31 13.24 9.50
C LEU A 167 29.70 13.78 9.17
N THR A 168 29.72 14.96 8.54
CA THR A 168 30.95 15.68 8.31
C THR A 168 31.49 16.10 9.67
N ALA A 169 32.75 15.75 9.89
CA ALA A 169 33.49 15.91 11.14
C ALA A 169 33.57 17.36 11.63
#